data_AF-A0A3M1ZF62-F1
#
_entry.id   AF-A0A3M1ZF62-F1
#
_cell.length_a   1.000
_cell.length_b   1.000
_cell.length_c   1.000
_cell.angle_alpha   90.00
_cell.angle_beta   90.00
_cell.angle_gamma   90.00
#
_symmetry.space_group_name_H-M   'P 1'
#
loop_
_entity.id
_entity.type
_entity.pdbx_description
1 polymer ?
#
loop_
_entity_poly.entity_id
_entity_poly.type
_entity_poly.pdbx_seq_one_letter_code
_entity_poly.pdbx_strand_id
1 'polypeptide(L)'
;MRKYSTLLWCMIIVLVAAACGDSGRSSNSGPRLVQEVTIAATDPLPTRVLSPTPSPIRATAEQVSPLEVATVEADFVLVTPTLPPSKTPTLTPTSTLTPTVTRTPTVTVTNTAIAPQFPTSVIIAVTAPVPQPLPQVCDSTWFFIQPRPNNCPLSPPISGQGVYQEFQNGYMIWVQQQDTIYVLYNDPALPRWQVFIDQFEEGMPEDDPAYTDAPTPNTWQPRRGFGLLWRTNALVRQRIGWATQEWEQPYSTQLQRAKDGTTFILAPGGVVFSLARGGGSWQRFVGATGVFGN
;
A
#
# COMPACT_ATOMS: atom_id res chain seq x y z
N MET A 1 -40.60 7.82 49.93
CA MET A 1 -40.54 8.37 48.55
C MET A 1 -40.48 9.91 48.48
N ARG A 2 -40.90 10.68 49.51
CA ARG A 2 -40.90 12.15 49.48
C ARG A 2 -39.54 12.87 49.68
N LYS A 3 -38.49 12.17 50.14
CA LYS A 3 -37.17 12.76 50.44
C LYS A 3 -36.20 12.79 49.25
N TYR A 4 -36.40 11.94 48.23
CA TYR A 4 -35.55 11.91 47.03
C TYR A 4 -35.96 12.97 45.99
N SER A 5 -37.23 13.39 46.00
CA SER A 5 -37.75 14.42 45.08
C SER A 5 -37.22 15.82 45.40
N THR A 6 -37.02 16.15 46.68
CA THR A 6 -36.43 17.43 47.10
C THR A 6 -34.93 17.51 46.82
N LEU A 7 -34.20 16.40 46.94
CA LEU A 7 -32.77 16.32 46.57
C LEU A 7 -32.56 16.44 45.06
N LEU A 8 -33.44 15.83 44.24
CA LEU A 8 -33.40 15.97 42.79
C LEU A 8 -33.73 17.40 42.35
N TRP A 9 -34.65 18.07 43.03
CA TRP A 9 -35.04 19.44 42.72
C TRP A 9 -33.95 20.46 43.11
N CYS A 10 -33.26 20.26 44.24
CA CYS A 10 -32.09 21.07 44.60
C CYS A 10 -30.92 20.89 43.62
N MET A 11 -30.67 19.67 43.14
CA MET A 11 -29.63 19.40 42.13
C MET A 11 -29.91 20.10 40.79
N ILE A 12 -31.18 20.14 40.36
CA ILE A 12 -31.58 20.85 39.13
C ILE A 12 -31.44 22.36 39.29
N ILE A 13 -31.76 22.94 40.45
CA ILE A 13 -31.60 24.38 40.71
C ILE A 13 -30.12 24.80 40.72
N VAL A 14 -29.22 23.95 41.23
CA VAL A 14 -27.77 24.21 41.20
C VAL A 14 -27.19 24.10 39.79
N LEU A 15 -27.73 23.21 38.94
CA LEU A 15 -27.34 23.08 37.54
C LEU A 15 -27.83 24.25 36.65
N VAL A 16 -28.95 24.88 36.98
CA VAL A 16 -29.47 26.05 36.23
C VAL A 16 -28.74 27.35 36.61
N ALA A 17 -28.25 27.48 37.85
CA ALA A 17 -27.50 28.66 38.29
C ALA A 17 -26.08 28.77 37.68
N ALA A 18 -25.53 27.68 37.12
CA ALA A 18 -24.23 27.69 36.43
C ALA A 18 -24.30 28.11 34.96
N ALA A 19 -25.50 28.35 34.41
CA ALA A 19 -25.71 28.68 32.98
C ALA A 19 -26.01 30.15 32.70
N CYS A 20 -25.91 31.04 33.69
CA CYS A 20 -25.99 32.49 33.49
C CYS A 20 -24.71 33.19 33.98
N GLY A 21 -23.61 32.93 33.26
CA GLY A 21 -22.38 33.72 33.30
C GLY A 21 -22.40 34.76 32.18
N ASP A 22 -22.95 35.93 32.49
CA ASP A 22 -22.62 37.26 31.96
C ASP A 22 -22.25 37.40 30.47
N SER A 23 -23.26 37.50 29.61
CA SER A 23 -23.13 38.02 28.25
C SER A 23 -23.40 39.53 28.28
N GLY A 24 -22.40 40.36 28.58
CA GLY A 24 -22.70 41.78 28.77
C GLY A 24 -21.55 42.74 29.07
N ARG A 25 -20.49 42.79 28.27
CA ARG A 25 -19.73 44.05 28.10
C ARG A 25 -19.07 44.15 26.73
N SER A 26 -19.81 44.75 25.80
CA SER A 26 -19.24 45.45 24.65
C SER A 26 -18.39 46.60 25.18
N SER A 27 -17.08 46.41 25.27
CA SER A 27 -16.12 47.49 25.39
C SER A 27 -15.69 47.88 23.99
N ASN A 28 -16.23 49.00 23.51
CA ASN A 28 -15.63 49.77 22.42
C ASN A 28 -14.17 50.05 22.75
N SER A 29 -13.26 49.27 22.18
CA SER A 29 -11.84 49.60 22.10
C SER A 29 -11.49 49.78 20.64
N GLY A 30 -11.79 50.97 20.12
CA GLY A 30 -11.09 51.48 18.95
C GLY A 30 -9.57 51.56 19.24
N PRO A 31 -8.74 51.71 18.21
CA PRO A 31 -7.28 51.78 18.38
C PRO A 31 -6.94 52.94 19.32
N ARG A 32 -6.46 52.61 20.52
CA ARG A 32 -5.96 53.56 21.51
C ARG A 32 -4.47 53.72 21.28
N LEU A 33 -4.06 54.90 20.81
CA LEU A 33 -2.66 55.31 20.70
C LEU A 33 -2.04 55.25 22.11
N VAL A 34 -1.11 54.32 22.32
CA VAL A 34 -0.28 54.25 23.52
C VAL A 34 1.07 54.85 23.14
N GLN A 35 1.33 56.04 23.71
CA GLN A 35 2.60 56.74 23.91
C GLN A 35 3.72 56.58 22.86
N GLU A 36 4.09 57.74 22.31
CA GLU A 36 5.32 57.97 21.56
C GLU A 36 6.54 57.52 22.39
N VAL A 37 7.18 56.45 21.95
CA VAL A 37 8.54 56.13 22.36
C VAL A 37 9.44 57.13 21.62
N THR A 38 9.94 58.14 22.33
CA THR A 38 11.05 58.96 21.85
C THR A 38 12.27 58.05 21.70
N ILE A 39 12.51 57.57 20.47
CA ILE A 39 13.74 56.85 20.15
C ILE A 39 14.87 57.87 20.15
N ALA A 40 15.82 57.69 21.08
CA ALA A 40 17.07 58.42 21.09
C ALA A 40 17.83 58.19 19.76
N ALA A 41 18.39 59.26 19.20
CA ALA A 41 19.25 59.19 18.03
C ALA A 41 20.41 58.22 18.30
N THR A 42 20.50 57.15 17.51
CA THR A 42 21.66 56.25 17.47
C THR A 42 22.45 56.56 16.21
N ASP A 43 23.75 56.76 16.40
CA ASP A 43 24.74 57.15 15.42
C ASP A 43 24.67 56.41 14.07
N PRO A 44 24.97 57.07 12.94
CA PRO A 44 25.10 56.39 11.65
C PRO A 44 26.33 55.47 11.65
N LEU A 45 26.09 54.19 11.42
CA LEU A 45 27.11 53.17 11.19
C LEU A 45 27.84 53.45 9.86
N PRO A 46 29.18 53.29 9.78
CA PRO A 46 29.95 53.63 8.58
C PRO A 46 29.56 52.82 7.34
N THR A 47 29.43 53.54 6.23
CA THR A 47 29.17 53.06 4.87
C THR A 47 30.12 51.94 4.47
N ARG A 48 29.59 50.74 4.21
CA ARG A 48 30.33 49.62 3.62
C ARG A 48 30.67 49.95 2.16
N VAL A 49 31.95 50.14 1.89
CA VAL A 49 32.52 50.32 0.54
C VAL A 49 32.32 49.02 -0.26
N LEU A 50 31.81 49.15 -1.49
CA LEU A 50 31.69 48.05 -2.44
C LEU A 50 33.08 47.61 -2.90
N SER A 51 33.37 46.31 -2.74
CA SER A 51 34.63 45.70 -3.15
C SER A 51 34.68 45.54 -4.68
N PRO A 52 35.81 45.85 -5.35
CA PRO A 52 35.93 45.71 -6.80
C PRO A 52 36.02 44.25 -7.26
N THR A 53 35.40 43.99 -8.41
CA THR A 53 35.42 42.77 -9.24
C THR A 53 36.83 42.19 -9.43
N PRO A 54 37.06 40.87 -9.22
CA PRO A 54 38.32 40.25 -9.57
C PRO A 54 38.40 39.95 -11.09
N SER A 55 39.44 40.48 -11.74
CA SER A 55 39.93 40.10 -13.07
C SER A 55 40.81 38.84 -12.99
N PRO A 56 41.00 38.09 -14.10
CA PRO A 56 41.56 36.74 -14.06
C PRO A 56 43.08 36.72 -13.80
N ILE A 57 43.51 35.76 -12.97
CA ILE A 57 44.91 35.54 -12.62
C ILE A 57 45.62 34.78 -13.73
N ARG A 58 46.75 35.34 -14.17
CA ARG A 58 47.73 34.78 -15.11
C ARG A 58 48.59 33.73 -14.40
N ALA A 59 48.84 32.62 -15.10
CA ALA A 59 49.65 31.49 -14.65
C ALA A 59 51.10 31.87 -14.31
N THR A 60 51.61 31.28 -13.21
CA THR A 60 53.04 31.17 -12.91
C THR A 60 53.34 29.73 -12.51
N ALA A 61 54.47 29.23 -13.02
CA ALA A 61 54.88 27.84 -13.08
C ALA A 61 55.28 27.20 -11.73
N GLU A 62 54.89 25.92 -11.62
CA GLU A 62 55.70 24.75 -11.28
C GLU A 62 56.61 24.78 -10.03
N GLN A 63 56.26 23.96 -9.04
CA GLN A 63 57.24 23.24 -8.24
C GLN A 63 56.74 21.82 -7.94
N VAL A 64 57.42 20.86 -8.55
CA VAL A 64 57.17 19.41 -8.46
C VAL A 64 57.67 18.88 -7.10
N SER A 65 56.85 18.08 -6.42
CA SER A 65 57.35 17.04 -5.51
C SER A 65 56.36 15.87 -5.42
N PRO A 66 56.81 14.61 -5.59
CA PRO A 66 55.94 13.45 -5.70
C PRO A 66 55.78 12.76 -4.34
N LEU A 67 54.55 12.63 -3.88
CA LEU A 67 54.16 11.63 -2.88
C LEU A 67 52.81 11.07 -3.37
N GLU A 68 52.90 9.87 -3.96
CA GLU A 68 51.76 9.10 -4.41
C GLU A 68 50.83 8.78 -3.23
N VAL A 69 49.76 9.54 -3.11
CA VAL A 69 48.56 9.11 -2.41
C VAL A 69 47.65 8.52 -3.47
N ALA A 70 47.46 7.21 -3.43
CA ALA A 70 46.48 6.53 -4.26
C ALA A 70 45.07 7.00 -3.84
N THR A 71 44.55 8.01 -4.55
CA THR A 71 43.15 8.39 -4.48
C THR A 71 42.35 7.30 -5.17
N VAL A 72 41.75 6.40 -4.39
CA VAL A 72 40.70 5.52 -4.90
C VAL A 72 39.51 6.43 -5.18
N GLU A 73 39.25 6.70 -6.45
CA GLU A 73 37.99 7.30 -6.88
C GLU A 73 36.88 6.31 -6.57
N ALA A 74 36.20 6.52 -5.44
CA ALA A 74 34.92 5.91 -5.19
C ALA A 74 33.93 6.61 -6.13
N ASP A 75 33.61 5.94 -7.23
CA ASP A 75 32.51 6.33 -8.12
C ASP A 75 31.20 6.09 -7.35
N PHE A 76 30.78 7.06 -6.53
CA PHE A 76 29.48 7.02 -5.89
C PHE A 76 28.44 7.42 -6.94
N VAL A 77 27.88 6.41 -7.60
CA VAL A 77 26.65 6.57 -8.37
C VAL A 77 25.56 6.97 -7.38
N LEU A 78 25.23 8.27 -7.36
CA LEU A 78 24.13 8.81 -6.60
C LEU A 78 22.83 8.26 -7.23
N VAL A 79 22.35 7.12 -6.73
CA VAL A 79 21.07 6.55 -7.14
C VAL A 79 19.99 7.48 -6.62
N THR A 80 19.55 8.41 -7.47
CA THR A 80 18.40 9.25 -7.15
C THR A 80 17.18 8.33 -7.10
N PRO A 81 16.38 8.31 -6.03
CA PRO A 81 15.16 7.50 -5.99
C PRO A 81 14.23 7.96 -7.12
N THR A 82 14.05 7.10 -8.12
CA THR A 82 13.15 7.36 -9.24
C THR A 82 11.72 7.43 -8.72
N LEU A 83 11.07 8.58 -8.88
CA LEU A 83 9.67 8.78 -8.56
C LEU A 83 8.80 7.75 -9.31
N PRO A 84 7.71 7.25 -8.68
CA PRO A 84 6.79 6.34 -9.35
C PRO A 84 6.18 7.00 -10.60
N PRO A 85 5.83 6.19 -11.62
CA PRO A 85 5.38 6.69 -12.92
C PRO A 85 4.06 7.46 -12.82
N SER A 86 4.03 8.66 -13.42
CA SER A 86 2.87 9.57 -13.48
C SER A 86 1.71 8.96 -14.27
N LYS A 87 0.48 9.17 -13.78
CA LYS A 87 -0.77 8.67 -14.36
C LYS A 87 -1.24 9.58 -15.49
N THR A 88 -0.88 9.24 -16.72
CA THR A 88 -1.51 9.83 -17.91
C THR A 88 -2.43 8.77 -18.55
N PRO A 89 -3.76 8.99 -18.61
CA PRO A 89 -4.69 7.99 -19.12
C PRO A 89 -4.66 7.91 -20.66
N THR A 90 -4.34 6.73 -21.20
CA THR A 90 -4.56 6.39 -22.62
C THR A 90 -5.86 5.59 -22.74
N LEU A 91 -6.88 6.16 -23.39
CA LEU A 91 -8.18 5.52 -23.60
C LEU A 91 -8.07 4.37 -24.63
N THR A 92 -8.44 3.15 -24.23
CA THR A 92 -8.56 2.00 -25.15
C THR A 92 -9.95 1.37 -25.01
N PRO A 93 -10.71 1.15 -26.10
CA PRO A 93 -12.06 0.58 -26.02
C PRO A 93 -12.05 -0.93 -25.76
N THR A 94 -12.93 -1.38 -24.85
CA THR A 94 -13.15 -2.78 -24.48
C THR A 94 -14.32 -3.37 -25.28
N SER A 95 -14.12 -4.53 -25.92
CA SER A 95 -15.20 -5.34 -26.52
C SER A 95 -15.46 -6.59 -25.68
N THR A 96 -16.73 -6.81 -25.36
CA THR A 96 -17.24 -7.90 -24.51
C THR A 96 -17.87 -8.97 -25.41
N LEU A 97 -17.48 -10.24 -25.25
CA LEU A 97 -18.14 -11.38 -25.89
C LEU A 97 -18.82 -12.27 -24.84
N THR A 98 -20.06 -12.65 -25.13
CA THR A 98 -20.95 -13.47 -24.27
C THR A 98 -20.96 -14.92 -24.77
N PRO A 99 -20.72 -15.95 -23.93
CA PRO A 99 -20.93 -17.34 -24.32
C PRO A 99 -22.37 -17.82 -24.03
N THR A 100 -23.00 -18.46 -25.02
CA THR A 100 -24.31 -19.13 -24.88
C THR A 100 -24.11 -20.64 -24.76
N VAL A 101 -24.66 -21.25 -23.71
CA VAL A 101 -24.58 -22.69 -23.41
C VAL A 101 -25.75 -23.43 -24.07
N THR A 102 -25.47 -24.49 -24.85
CA THR A 102 -26.49 -25.39 -25.44
C THR A 102 -26.44 -26.75 -24.76
N ARG A 103 -27.59 -27.25 -24.26
CA ARG A 103 -27.75 -28.53 -23.56
C ARG A 103 -27.86 -29.72 -24.52
N THR A 104 -27.25 -30.85 -24.14
CA THR A 104 -27.31 -32.16 -24.81
C THR A 104 -28.51 -33.00 -24.30
N PRO A 105 -29.23 -33.75 -25.15
CA PRO A 105 -30.31 -34.63 -24.71
C PRO A 105 -29.79 -35.98 -24.17
N THR A 106 -30.47 -36.48 -23.14
CA THR A 106 -30.25 -37.79 -22.50
C THR A 106 -31.07 -38.86 -23.20
N VAL A 107 -30.45 -39.99 -23.57
CA VAL A 107 -31.16 -41.19 -24.08
C VAL A 107 -31.30 -42.21 -22.94
N THR A 108 -32.53 -42.66 -22.69
CA THR A 108 -32.85 -43.71 -21.71
C THR A 108 -32.95 -45.06 -22.42
N VAL A 109 -32.11 -46.02 -22.05
CA VAL A 109 -32.20 -47.42 -22.52
C VAL A 109 -32.85 -48.27 -21.44
N THR A 110 -33.93 -48.96 -21.81
CA THR A 110 -34.63 -49.95 -20.98
C THR A 110 -34.00 -51.32 -21.23
N ASN A 111 -33.48 -51.98 -20.18
CA ASN A 111 -33.01 -53.36 -20.28
C ASN A 111 -33.93 -54.32 -19.53
N THR A 112 -34.49 -55.25 -20.29
CA THR A 112 -35.20 -56.46 -19.85
C THR A 112 -34.22 -57.45 -19.21
N ALA A 113 -34.52 -57.89 -17.99
CA ALA A 113 -33.71 -58.88 -17.28
C ALA A 113 -34.12 -60.31 -17.67
N ILE A 114 -33.19 -61.07 -18.25
CA ILE A 114 -33.24 -62.53 -18.33
C ILE A 114 -32.01 -63.02 -17.55
N ALA A 115 -32.24 -63.85 -16.53
CA ALA A 115 -31.18 -64.42 -15.71
C ALA A 115 -30.78 -65.81 -16.22
N PRO A 116 -29.52 -66.03 -16.67
CA PRO A 116 -28.98 -67.36 -16.86
C PRO A 116 -28.26 -67.82 -15.58
N GLN A 117 -28.48 -69.08 -15.22
CA GLN A 117 -27.81 -69.75 -14.11
C GLN A 117 -26.46 -70.29 -14.60
N PHE A 118 -25.36 -69.89 -13.97
CA PHE A 118 -24.01 -70.40 -14.28
C PHE A 118 -23.34 -70.99 -13.03
N PRO A 119 -22.46 -72.00 -13.19
CA PRO A 119 -21.81 -72.69 -12.09
C PRO A 119 -20.80 -71.78 -11.36
N THR A 120 -20.68 -72.01 -10.06
CA THR A 120 -19.87 -71.27 -9.08
C THR A 120 -18.40 -71.23 -9.49
N SER A 121 -18.00 -70.14 -10.11
CA SER A 121 -16.60 -69.80 -10.39
C SER A 121 -16.11 -68.87 -9.27
N VAL A 122 -14.94 -69.17 -8.72
CA VAL A 122 -14.29 -68.39 -7.68
C VAL A 122 -13.88 -67.04 -8.26
N ILE A 123 -14.53 -65.97 -7.80
CA ILE A 123 -14.26 -64.59 -8.24
C ILE A 123 -12.96 -64.14 -7.56
N ILE A 124 -11.86 -64.13 -8.31
CA ILE A 124 -10.66 -63.41 -7.90
C ILE A 124 -10.99 -61.92 -8.01
N ALA A 125 -10.94 -61.19 -6.89
CA ALA A 125 -11.15 -59.75 -6.89
C ALA A 125 -10.07 -59.07 -7.75
N VAL A 126 -10.45 -58.64 -8.95
CA VAL A 126 -9.60 -57.78 -9.78
C VAL A 126 -9.53 -56.43 -9.07
N THR A 127 -8.38 -56.13 -8.47
CA THR A 127 -8.09 -54.82 -7.90
C THR A 127 -8.21 -53.80 -9.03
N ALA A 128 -9.24 -52.96 -8.99
CA ALA A 128 -9.43 -51.91 -9.99
C ALA A 128 -8.15 -51.05 -10.05
N PRO A 129 -7.64 -50.71 -11.24
CA PRO A 129 -6.51 -49.80 -11.34
C PRO A 129 -6.90 -48.48 -10.68
N VAL A 130 -6.11 -48.06 -9.69
CA VAL A 130 -6.25 -46.74 -9.06
C VAL A 130 -6.10 -45.70 -10.16
N PRO A 131 -7.12 -44.86 -10.44
CA PRO A 131 -6.99 -43.81 -11.44
C PRO A 131 -5.82 -42.89 -11.06
N GLN A 132 -4.77 -42.90 -11.87
CA GLN A 132 -3.71 -41.91 -11.70
C GLN A 132 -4.24 -40.55 -12.15
N PRO A 133 -4.08 -39.48 -11.36
CA PRO A 133 -4.49 -38.15 -11.78
C PRO A 133 -3.73 -37.78 -13.06
N LEU A 134 -4.45 -37.33 -14.08
CA LEU A 134 -3.85 -36.85 -15.32
C LEU A 134 -2.85 -35.73 -14.99
N PRO A 135 -1.68 -35.68 -15.64
CA PRO A 135 -0.74 -34.59 -15.47
C PRO A 135 -1.42 -33.28 -15.90
N GLN A 136 -1.54 -32.34 -14.96
CA GLN A 136 -2.13 -31.04 -15.23
C GLN A 136 -1.15 -30.21 -16.07
N VAL A 137 -1.45 -30.08 -17.37
CA VAL A 137 -0.70 -29.21 -18.28
C VAL A 137 -1.25 -27.79 -18.17
N CYS A 138 -0.36 -26.83 -17.91
CA CYS A 138 -0.71 -25.41 -17.84
C CYS A 138 -0.17 -24.66 -19.06
N ASP A 139 -0.98 -23.77 -19.63
CA ASP A 139 -0.59 -22.94 -20.77
C ASP A 139 0.43 -21.84 -20.39
N SER A 140 0.49 -21.50 -19.10
CA SER A 140 1.49 -20.59 -18.54
C SER A 140 2.06 -21.13 -17.24
N THR A 141 3.24 -20.61 -16.86
CA THR A 141 3.96 -20.96 -15.65
C THR A 141 3.81 -19.86 -14.58
N TRP A 142 3.98 -20.25 -13.32
CA TRP A 142 4.05 -19.32 -12.20
C TRP A 142 5.38 -18.56 -12.23
N PHE A 143 5.37 -17.26 -11.92
CA PHE A 143 6.59 -16.44 -11.83
C PHE A 143 7.48 -16.75 -10.60
N PHE A 144 6.98 -17.61 -9.71
CA PHE A 144 7.61 -18.02 -8.45
C PHE A 144 7.63 -19.54 -8.34
N ILE A 145 8.47 -20.04 -7.44
CA ILE A 145 8.66 -21.47 -7.18
C ILE A 145 7.90 -21.90 -5.91
N GLN A 146 7.75 -21.01 -4.93
CA GLN A 146 7.11 -21.31 -3.65
C GLN A 146 6.12 -20.19 -3.23
N PRO A 147 4.86 -20.50 -2.85
CA PRO A 147 4.22 -21.82 -2.86
C PRO A 147 4.12 -22.33 -4.29
N ARG A 148 4.01 -23.63 -4.53
CA ARG A 148 3.66 -24.13 -5.86
C ARG A 148 2.16 -24.40 -5.86
N PRO A 149 1.32 -23.50 -6.42
CA PRO A 149 -0.12 -23.72 -6.42
C PRO A 149 -0.45 -24.97 -7.24
N ASN A 150 -1.41 -25.76 -6.75
CA ASN A 150 -1.86 -26.97 -7.47
C ASN A 150 -2.65 -26.62 -8.74
N ASN A 151 -3.16 -25.40 -8.85
CA ASN A 151 -3.91 -24.93 -10.01
C ASN A 151 -3.01 -24.19 -11.01
N CYS A 152 -3.46 -24.15 -12.25
CA CYS A 152 -2.79 -23.37 -13.28
C CYS A 152 -3.03 -21.88 -13.08
N PRO A 153 -2.03 -21.04 -13.44
CA PRO A 153 -2.26 -19.62 -13.65
C PRO A 153 -3.27 -19.41 -14.79
N LEU A 154 -4.01 -18.30 -14.72
CA LEU A 154 -4.99 -17.90 -15.74
C LEU A 154 -4.35 -17.24 -16.96
N SER A 155 -3.21 -16.59 -16.76
CA SER A 155 -2.47 -15.83 -17.77
C SER A 155 -0.98 -15.84 -17.43
N PRO A 156 -0.10 -15.44 -18.36
CA PRO A 156 1.27 -15.06 -18.02
C PRO A 156 1.30 -13.96 -16.94
N PRO A 157 2.42 -13.80 -16.21
CA PRO A 157 2.56 -12.74 -15.21
C PRO A 157 2.56 -11.36 -15.88
N ILE A 158 1.87 -10.42 -15.23
CA ILE A 158 1.87 -9.02 -15.63
C ILE A 158 3.00 -8.34 -14.86
N SER A 159 4.04 -7.91 -15.57
CA SER A 159 5.17 -7.16 -15.00
C SER A 159 4.88 -5.65 -15.03
N GLY A 160 5.35 -4.93 -14.01
CA GLY A 160 5.23 -3.47 -13.96
C GLY A 160 5.99 -2.88 -12.77
N GLN A 161 5.82 -1.59 -12.53
CA GLN A 161 6.27 -0.97 -11.29
C GLN A 161 5.27 -1.23 -10.17
N GLY A 162 5.80 -1.34 -8.96
CA GLY A 162 5.03 -1.39 -7.73
C GLY A 162 5.67 -0.50 -6.68
N VAL A 163 4.88 -0.15 -5.67
CA VAL A 163 5.35 0.55 -4.49
C VAL A 163 4.87 -0.24 -3.28
N TYR A 164 5.73 -0.36 -2.27
CA TYR A 164 5.47 -1.15 -1.07
C TYR A 164 5.74 -0.31 0.17
N GLN A 165 4.89 -0.43 1.18
CA GLN A 165 5.16 0.14 2.48
C GLN A 165 4.60 -0.75 3.59
N GLU A 166 5.36 -0.88 4.67
CA GLU A 166 4.98 -1.62 5.87
C GLU A 166 4.27 -0.73 6.88
N PHE A 167 3.30 -1.32 7.58
CA PHE A 167 2.49 -0.67 8.60
C PHE A 167 2.44 -1.52 9.85
N GLN A 168 2.07 -0.89 10.97
CA GLN A 168 1.97 -1.56 12.28
C GLN A 168 1.17 -2.86 12.23
N ASN A 169 0.04 -2.87 11.49
CA ASN A 169 -0.86 -4.01 11.40
C ASN A 169 -1.10 -4.44 9.95
N GLY A 170 -0.12 -4.28 9.05
CA GLY A 170 -0.31 -4.73 7.69
C GLY A 170 0.68 -4.19 6.67
N TYR A 171 0.25 -4.25 5.41
CA TYR A 171 1.03 -3.86 4.24
C TYR A 171 0.15 -3.11 3.26
N MET A 172 0.71 -2.09 2.61
CA MET A 172 0.13 -1.53 1.39
C MET A 172 1.05 -1.82 0.20
N ILE A 173 0.43 -2.21 -0.91
CA ILE A 173 1.11 -2.50 -2.16
C ILE A 173 0.37 -1.79 -3.28
N TRP A 174 1.02 -0.85 -3.96
CA TRP A 174 0.49 -0.28 -5.19
C TRP A 174 1.05 -1.02 -6.39
N VAL A 175 0.20 -1.27 -7.39
CA VAL A 175 0.57 -1.98 -8.62
C VAL A 175 0.20 -1.11 -9.83
N GLN A 176 1.21 -0.64 -10.56
CA GLN A 176 1.06 0.30 -11.67
C GLN A 176 0.09 -0.18 -12.75
N GLN A 177 0.18 -1.46 -13.14
CA GLN A 177 -0.60 -2.03 -14.24
C GLN A 177 -2.11 -2.01 -14.02
N GLN A 178 -2.55 -1.91 -12.76
CA GLN A 178 -3.96 -1.81 -12.39
C GLN A 178 -4.32 -0.45 -11.80
N ASP A 179 -3.30 0.36 -11.49
CA ASP A 179 -3.42 1.60 -10.74
C ASP A 179 -4.22 1.47 -9.43
N THR A 180 -3.91 0.41 -8.68
CA THR A 180 -4.62 0.08 -7.44
C THR A 180 -3.68 -0.16 -6.28
N ILE A 181 -4.12 0.25 -5.10
CA ILE A 181 -3.54 -0.03 -3.79
C ILE A 181 -4.23 -1.25 -3.19
N TYR A 182 -3.45 -2.30 -2.95
CA TYR A 182 -3.82 -3.44 -2.14
C TYR A 182 -3.50 -3.14 -0.69
N VAL A 183 -4.49 -3.27 0.19
CA VAL A 183 -4.34 -3.10 1.64
C VAL A 183 -4.52 -4.45 2.29
N LEU A 184 -3.47 -4.98 2.93
CA LEU A 184 -3.46 -6.27 3.61
C LEU A 184 -3.42 -6.03 5.11
N TYR A 185 -4.40 -6.54 5.85
CA TYR A 185 -4.49 -6.37 7.30
C TYR A 185 -3.91 -7.58 8.02
N ASN A 186 -3.29 -7.43 9.17
CA ASN A 186 -2.83 -8.55 10.00
C ASN A 186 -3.94 -9.07 10.94
N ASP A 187 -4.96 -8.26 11.24
CA ASP A 187 -6.05 -8.62 12.17
C ASP A 187 -7.06 -9.64 11.61
N PRO A 188 -7.68 -10.50 12.42
CA PRO A 188 -8.54 -11.58 11.92
C PRO A 188 -9.86 -11.14 11.27
N ALA A 189 -10.23 -9.86 11.29
CA ALA A 189 -11.52 -9.41 10.78
C ALA A 189 -11.61 -9.51 9.25
N LEU A 190 -12.84 -9.63 8.74
CA LEU A 190 -13.10 -9.64 7.31
C LEU A 190 -13.49 -8.22 6.83
N PRO A 191 -13.08 -7.84 5.61
CA PRO A 191 -12.15 -8.55 4.72
C PRO A 191 -10.69 -8.47 5.21
N ARG A 192 -9.87 -9.51 5.01
CA ARG A 192 -8.44 -9.49 5.45
C ARG A 192 -7.56 -8.70 4.50
N TRP A 193 -8.02 -8.47 3.27
CA TRP A 193 -7.39 -7.57 2.31
C TRP A 193 -8.45 -6.88 1.45
N GLN A 194 -8.12 -5.70 0.95
CA GLN A 194 -8.99 -4.87 0.12
C GLN A 194 -8.20 -4.23 -1.02
N VAL A 195 -8.89 -3.76 -2.04
CA VAL A 195 -8.32 -3.05 -3.19
C VAL A 195 -8.97 -1.69 -3.29
N PHE A 196 -8.16 -0.66 -3.45
CA PHE A 196 -8.58 0.71 -3.66
C PHE A 196 -7.92 1.23 -4.94
N ILE A 197 -8.65 2.04 -5.70
CA ILE A 197 -8.04 2.80 -6.79
C ILE A 197 -7.16 3.87 -6.14
N ASP A 198 -5.97 4.07 -6.68
CA ASP A 198 -5.14 5.17 -6.20
C ASP A 198 -5.65 6.49 -6.78
N GLN A 199 -6.06 7.40 -5.90
CA GLN A 199 -6.62 8.70 -6.28
C GLN A 199 -5.61 9.84 -6.17
N PHE A 200 -4.37 9.53 -5.78
CA PHE A 200 -3.32 10.53 -5.70
C PHE A 200 -2.85 10.89 -7.11
N GLU A 201 -2.74 12.19 -7.34
CA GLU A 201 -2.17 12.76 -8.55
C GLU A 201 -0.99 13.66 -8.18
N GLU A 202 -0.03 13.76 -9.08
CA GLU A 202 1.15 14.59 -8.87
C GLU A 202 0.76 16.06 -8.63
N GLY A 203 1.38 16.68 -7.62
CA GLY A 203 1.04 18.04 -7.17
C GLY A 203 -0.04 18.10 -6.09
N MET A 204 -0.70 16.99 -5.74
CA MET A 204 -1.49 16.92 -4.51
C MET A 204 -0.58 16.94 -3.27
N PRO A 205 -1.06 17.43 -2.11
CA PRO A 205 -0.31 17.33 -0.86
C PRO A 205 0.06 15.87 -0.56
N GLU A 206 1.36 15.60 -0.41
CA GLU A 206 1.88 14.25 -0.14
C GLU A 206 1.60 13.81 1.29
N ASP A 207 1.58 14.75 2.23
CA ASP A 207 1.34 14.55 3.65
C ASP A 207 0.31 15.55 4.20
N ASP A 208 0.09 15.51 5.52
CA ASP A 208 -0.87 16.37 6.20
C ASP A 208 -0.32 16.76 7.58
N PRO A 209 -0.10 18.07 7.84
CA PRO A 209 0.45 18.55 9.10
C PRO A 209 -0.33 18.09 10.35
N ALA A 210 -1.61 17.71 10.20
CA ALA A 210 -2.41 17.18 11.31
C ALA A 210 -1.91 15.83 11.86
N TYR A 211 -1.02 15.14 11.15
CA TYR A 211 -0.50 13.83 11.52
C TYR A 211 1.04 13.77 11.58
N THR A 212 1.72 14.93 11.67
CA THR A 212 3.18 14.99 11.82
C THR A 212 3.65 14.34 13.13
N ASP A 213 2.85 14.45 14.20
CA ASP A 213 3.16 13.90 15.52
C ASP A 213 2.60 12.47 15.66
N ALA A 214 3.28 11.49 15.08
CA ALA A 214 2.90 10.10 15.22
C ALA A 214 2.95 9.66 16.70
N PRO A 215 1.91 8.97 17.21
CA PRO A 215 1.78 8.65 18.65
C PRO A 215 2.76 7.57 19.13
N THR A 216 3.36 6.81 18.21
CA THR A 216 4.28 5.71 18.53
C THR A 216 5.66 6.03 17.95
N PRO A 217 6.77 5.81 18.69
CA PRO A 217 8.11 5.98 18.15
C PRO A 217 8.33 5.11 16.90
N ASN A 218 9.16 5.59 15.98
CA ASN A 218 9.47 4.89 14.72
C ASN A 218 8.22 4.54 13.90
N THR A 219 7.25 5.44 13.91
CA THR A 219 6.10 5.37 13.02
C THR A 219 5.89 6.70 12.32
N TRP A 220 5.38 6.65 11.09
CA TRP A 220 5.25 7.81 10.22
C TRP A 220 3.89 7.81 9.53
N GLN A 221 3.43 9.01 9.19
CA GLN A 221 2.31 9.14 8.26
C GLN A 221 2.76 8.61 6.88
N PRO A 222 1.99 7.70 6.24
CA PRO A 222 2.24 7.33 4.84
C PRO A 222 2.04 8.53 3.91
N ARG A 223 2.80 8.58 2.82
CA ARG A 223 2.79 9.71 1.87
C ARG A 223 2.09 9.33 0.56
N ARG A 224 1.80 10.32 -0.27
CA ARG A 224 1.29 10.16 -1.65
C ARG A 224 0.03 9.27 -1.71
N GLY A 225 -0.01 8.26 -2.58
CA GLY A 225 -1.17 7.38 -2.76
C GLY A 225 -1.61 6.66 -1.49
N PHE A 226 -0.66 6.05 -0.77
CA PHE A 226 -0.93 5.42 0.52
C PHE A 226 -1.40 6.44 1.56
N GLY A 227 -0.75 7.61 1.58
CA GLY A 227 -1.10 8.74 2.42
C GLY A 227 -2.53 9.22 2.20
N LEU A 228 -2.91 9.48 0.96
CA LEU A 228 -4.25 9.94 0.61
C LEU A 228 -5.32 8.93 1.04
N LEU A 229 -5.12 7.64 0.73
CA LEU A 229 -6.04 6.59 1.16
C LEU A 229 -6.17 6.52 2.69
N TRP A 230 -5.03 6.57 3.40
CA TRP A 230 -4.99 6.50 4.86
C TRP A 230 -5.61 7.73 5.55
N ARG A 231 -5.42 8.92 5.00
CA ARG A 231 -6.01 10.18 5.49
C ARG A 231 -7.52 10.21 5.31
N THR A 232 -7.99 9.79 4.14
CA THR A 232 -9.40 9.90 3.74
C THR A 232 -10.26 8.74 4.22
N ASN A 233 -9.67 7.57 4.49
CA ASN A 233 -10.39 6.39 4.97
C ASN A 233 -10.04 6.06 6.42
N ALA A 234 -10.85 6.55 7.36
CA ALA A 234 -10.65 6.32 8.78
C ALA A 234 -10.68 4.83 9.17
N LEU A 235 -11.48 4.00 8.49
CA LEU A 235 -11.55 2.56 8.75
C LEU A 235 -10.24 1.86 8.36
N VAL A 236 -9.66 2.20 7.20
CA VAL A 236 -8.34 1.70 6.78
C VAL A 236 -7.30 2.14 7.79
N ARG A 237 -7.23 3.44 8.11
CA ARG A 237 -6.24 4.00 9.04
C ARG A 237 -6.26 3.35 10.42
N GLN A 238 -7.43 3.27 11.03
CA GLN A 238 -7.56 2.69 12.38
C GLN A 238 -7.15 1.22 12.41
N ARG A 239 -7.37 0.51 11.31
CA ARG A 239 -7.16 -0.94 11.24
C ARG A 239 -5.72 -1.30 10.89
N ILE A 240 -5.11 -0.62 9.91
CA ILE A 240 -3.74 -0.90 9.49
C ILE A 240 -2.70 -0.20 10.36
N GLY A 241 -3.06 0.92 11.01
CA GLY A 241 -2.16 1.71 11.86
C GLY A 241 -1.24 2.62 11.05
N TRP A 242 -0.19 3.13 11.70
CA TRP A 242 0.81 4.02 11.10
C TRP A 242 1.83 3.23 10.29
N ALA A 243 2.53 3.89 9.35
CA ALA A 243 3.62 3.26 8.61
C ALA A 243 4.80 3.01 9.54
N THR A 244 5.46 1.86 9.40
CA THR A 244 6.69 1.50 10.14
C THR A 244 7.95 1.74 9.32
N GLN A 245 7.78 2.25 8.09
CA GLN A 245 8.83 2.72 7.21
C GLN A 245 8.53 4.19 6.90
N GLU A 246 9.51 5.06 7.07
CA GLU A 246 9.35 6.50 6.79
C GLU A 246 9.00 6.76 5.32
N TRP A 247 9.63 6.00 4.42
CA TRP A 247 9.48 6.14 2.98
C TRP A 247 8.90 4.87 2.36
N GLU A 248 8.10 5.06 1.33
CA GLU A 248 7.63 3.98 0.48
C GLU A 248 8.77 3.44 -0.41
N GLN A 249 8.76 2.14 -0.66
CA GLN A 249 9.81 1.46 -1.43
C GLN A 249 9.31 1.16 -2.85
N PRO A 250 9.84 1.83 -3.89
CA PRO A 250 9.56 1.47 -5.27
C PRO A 250 10.29 0.18 -5.65
N TYR A 251 9.67 -0.66 -6.48
CA TYR A 251 10.25 -1.92 -6.92
C TYR A 251 9.57 -2.46 -8.19
N SER A 252 10.23 -3.39 -8.88
CA SER A 252 9.60 -4.13 -9.99
C SER A 252 8.70 -5.24 -9.46
N THR A 253 7.42 -5.21 -9.80
CA THR A 253 6.44 -6.21 -9.38
C THR A 253 6.02 -7.11 -10.55
N GLN A 254 5.54 -8.29 -10.18
CA GLN A 254 4.85 -9.22 -11.06
C GLN A 254 3.54 -9.63 -10.39
N LEU A 255 2.46 -9.59 -11.15
CA LEU A 255 1.14 -9.99 -10.69
C LEU A 255 0.60 -11.12 -11.56
N GLN A 256 0.08 -12.16 -10.92
CA GLN A 256 -0.52 -13.28 -11.64
C GLN A 256 -1.70 -13.84 -10.86
N ARG A 257 -2.76 -14.24 -11.56
CA ARG A 257 -3.99 -14.77 -10.95
C ARG A 257 -4.14 -16.26 -11.26
N ALA A 258 -4.58 -17.01 -10.26
CA ALA A 258 -4.88 -18.43 -10.38
C ALA A 258 -6.32 -18.66 -10.85
N LYS A 259 -6.60 -19.85 -11.38
CA LYS A 259 -7.95 -20.25 -11.83
C LYS A 259 -9.02 -20.15 -10.73
N ASP A 260 -8.66 -20.30 -9.47
CA ASP A 260 -9.58 -20.15 -8.32
C ASP A 260 -9.85 -18.69 -7.92
N GLY A 261 -9.17 -17.73 -8.55
CA GLY A 261 -9.26 -16.30 -8.26
C GLY A 261 -8.24 -15.78 -7.24
N THR A 262 -7.34 -16.63 -6.73
CA THR A 262 -6.22 -16.21 -5.88
C THR A 262 -5.28 -15.32 -6.67
N THR A 263 -4.91 -14.17 -6.11
CA THR A 263 -3.99 -13.21 -6.75
C THR A 263 -2.63 -13.29 -6.07
N PHE A 264 -1.58 -13.49 -6.85
CA PHE A 264 -0.19 -13.49 -6.39
C PHE A 264 0.50 -12.20 -6.80
N ILE A 265 1.19 -11.56 -5.87
CA ILE A 265 1.90 -10.29 -6.08
C ILE A 265 3.33 -10.45 -5.58
N LEU A 266 4.31 -10.21 -6.45
CA LEU A 266 5.71 -10.08 -6.06
C LEU A 266 5.88 -8.76 -5.28
N ALA A 267 6.64 -8.81 -4.19
CA ALA A 267 7.04 -7.71 -3.34
C ALA A 267 8.57 -7.67 -3.22
N PRO A 268 9.16 -6.60 -2.63
CA PRO A 268 10.61 -6.49 -2.48
C PRO A 268 11.24 -7.71 -1.79
N GLY A 269 12.48 -8.03 -2.15
CA GLY A 269 13.24 -9.13 -1.54
C GLY A 269 12.78 -10.54 -1.95
N GLY A 270 12.11 -10.70 -3.10
CA GLY A 270 11.62 -11.99 -3.58
C GLY A 270 10.46 -12.55 -2.75
N VAL A 271 9.74 -11.67 -2.07
CA VAL A 271 8.55 -12.01 -1.28
C VAL A 271 7.35 -12.13 -2.21
N VAL A 272 6.52 -13.15 -2.03
CA VAL A 272 5.25 -13.28 -2.76
C VAL A 272 4.09 -13.23 -1.78
N PHE A 273 3.15 -12.32 -2.03
CA PHE A 273 1.86 -12.31 -1.34
C PHE A 273 0.86 -13.13 -2.14
N SER A 274 0.09 -13.99 -1.45
CA SER A 274 -1.06 -14.70 -1.98
C SER A 274 -2.32 -14.13 -1.36
N LEU A 275 -3.25 -13.65 -2.19
CA LEU A 275 -4.49 -13.02 -1.78
C LEU A 275 -5.67 -13.90 -2.21
N ALA A 276 -6.33 -14.57 -1.26
CA ALA A 276 -7.48 -15.41 -1.56
C ALA A 276 -8.66 -14.56 -2.03
N ARG A 277 -9.39 -15.04 -3.03
CA ARG A 277 -10.51 -14.32 -3.68
C ARG A 277 -11.46 -13.67 -2.68
N GLY A 278 -11.92 -12.45 -3.00
CA GLY A 278 -13.03 -11.79 -2.30
C GLY A 278 -12.68 -11.21 -0.93
N GLY A 279 -11.42 -10.83 -0.69
CA GLY A 279 -11.01 -10.30 0.61
C GLY A 279 -10.89 -11.37 1.70
N GLY A 280 -10.73 -12.64 1.29
CA GLY A 280 -10.47 -13.77 2.18
C GLY A 280 -9.08 -13.71 2.82
N SER A 281 -8.52 -14.83 3.25
CA SER A 281 -7.17 -14.86 3.83
C SER A 281 -6.10 -14.37 2.84
N TRP A 282 -4.95 -13.97 3.38
CA TRP A 282 -3.74 -13.77 2.60
C TRP A 282 -2.54 -14.42 3.31
N GLN A 283 -1.50 -14.72 2.53
CA GLN A 283 -0.26 -15.32 3.01
C GLN A 283 0.94 -14.61 2.39
N ARG A 284 2.07 -14.60 3.12
CA ARG A 284 3.34 -14.03 2.68
C ARG A 284 4.39 -15.14 2.62
N PHE A 285 5.06 -15.27 1.49
CA PHE A 285 6.08 -16.27 1.23
C PHE A 285 7.42 -15.60 0.96
N VAL A 286 8.46 -15.98 1.68
CA VAL A 286 9.81 -15.41 1.57
C VAL A 286 10.70 -16.37 0.78
N GLY A 287 11.62 -15.85 -0.05
CA GLY A 287 12.49 -16.68 -0.89
C GLY A 287 11.73 -17.41 -2.00
N ALA A 288 10.60 -16.84 -2.43
CA ALA A 288 9.66 -17.47 -3.35
C ALA A 288 10.16 -17.50 -4.80
N THR A 289 11.00 -16.52 -5.18
CA THR A 289 11.67 -16.46 -6.47
C THR A 289 13.02 -17.15 -6.33
N GLY A 290 13.20 -18.30 -7.00
CA GLY A 290 14.51 -18.91 -7.11
C GLY A 290 15.50 -17.92 -7.73
N VAL A 291 16.76 -17.97 -7.32
CA VAL A 291 17.83 -17.22 -7.98
C VAL A 291 17.90 -17.74 -9.41
N PHE A 292 17.32 -17.00 -10.37
CA PHE A 292 17.61 -17.20 -11.78
C PHE A 292 19.00 -16.63 -12.00
N GLY A 293 20.02 -17.44 -11.69
CA GLY A 293 21.40 -17.13 -12.01
C GLY A 293 21.57 -17.00 -13.53
N ASN A 294 22.37 -16.01 -13.92
CA ASN A 294 22.80 -15.69 -15.29
C ASN A 294 23.16 -16.92 -16.13
#